data_AF-A0AAE1H7V3-F1
#
_entry.id   AF-A0AAE1H7V3-F1
#
_cell.length_a   1.000
_cell.length_b   1.000
_cell.length_c   1.000
_cell.angle_alpha   90.00
_cell.angle_beta   90.00
_cell.angle_gamma   90.00
#
_symmetry.space_group_name_H-M   'P 1'
#
loop_
_entity.id
_entity.type
_entity.pdbx_description
1 polymer ?
#
loop_
_entity_poly.entity_id
_entity_poly.type
_entity_poly.pdbx_seq_one_letter_code
_entity_poly.pdbx_strand_id
1 'polypeptide(L)'
;MAQHELETPDRMEYTFLPVTAGSILFKVQAANDAHIALTPAPNDTEPLYEIFIGGWGNAKSAIRKNKQKPDAALVDTPGILSASEPRGFWMRWNHGELCVGKEGVAEPFLSWKDPEPFGIGHYGIRTGWGATGIWYIEDGDRSKRVDTEDKLEYNWHHVQQGCLNVEVCCPHNAHLALTCGPCDSDPMYEVLLGGWENMASVIRYRREKPDKVRVNTPALLSQGEYRRFCVAWKNGHVWVADAAGNLIMEWNDPNPFGISHFGVRTAWGSSGKWRVCAAERPEVFPTAPSAPPAQLAAGALPGWAVDGGNKGGGCATWVDCTHGVVPPNAVTAGFDGEQLYVGRARHAGDIIPGKVVPSHQVCYVPWGGVEQAKTEYQVLCNCEPVWLPATDGRIPPGALPAGETEGIEPLFIGRATHNGVMCVGKVQETHGVCYIPYGGKELPFKEYEVLCAQ
;
A
#
# COMPACT_ATOMS: atom_id res chain seq x y z
N MET A 1 -15.32 3.90 -17.57
CA MET A 1 -13.90 3.65 -17.92
C MET A 1 -13.45 4.84 -18.73
N ALA A 2 -12.27 5.40 -18.46
CA ALA A 2 -11.77 6.49 -19.30
C ALA A 2 -11.41 5.91 -20.66
N GLN A 3 -11.98 6.47 -21.72
CA GLN A 3 -11.71 6.12 -23.11
C GLN A 3 -10.86 7.25 -23.66
N HIS A 4 -9.65 6.94 -24.11
CA HIS A 4 -8.78 7.91 -24.74
C HIS A 4 -9.00 7.84 -26.26
N GLU A 5 -9.46 8.95 -26.83
CA GLU A 5 -9.55 9.14 -28.27
C GLU A 5 -8.21 9.66 -28.78
N LEU A 6 -7.63 8.96 -29.76
CA LEU A 6 -6.34 9.29 -30.36
C LEU A 6 -6.47 9.23 -31.88
N GLU A 7 -5.98 10.26 -32.55
CA GLU A 7 -5.94 10.32 -34.01
C GLU A 7 -4.54 9.99 -34.52
N THR A 8 -4.46 9.12 -35.53
CA THR A 8 -3.21 8.82 -36.22
C THR A 8 -3.28 9.31 -37.67
N PRO A 9 -2.42 10.26 -38.08
CA PRO A 9 -2.37 10.72 -39.47
C PRO A 9 -1.78 9.63 -40.38
N ASP A 10 -1.90 9.82 -41.70
CA ASP A 10 -1.22 8.97 -42.70
C ASP A 10 0.30 9.25 -42.70
N ARG A 11 0.99 8.75 -41.67
CA ARG A 11 2.44 8.85 -41.48
C ARG A 11 2.96 7.58 -40.81
N MET A 12 4.20 7.21 -41.10
CA MET A 12 4.80 5.96 -40.60
C MET A 12 5.37 6.06 -39.18
N GLU A 13 4.88 6.99 -38.36
CA GLU A 13 5.38 7.25 -37.01
C GLU A 13 4.44 6.65 -35.97
N TYR A 14 4.99 5.94 -34.98
CA TYR A 14 4.22 5.39 -33.87
C TYR A 14 4.01 6.44 -32.77
N THR A 15 2.79 6.51 -32.24
CA THR A 15 2.52 7.16 -30.95
C THR A 15 2.63 6.11 -29.86
N PHE A 16 3.68 6.17 -29.04
CA PHE A 16 3.92 5.22 -27.95
C PHE A 16 3.21 5.63 -26.67
N LEU A 17 2.62 4.62 -26.03
CA LEU A 17 1.97 4.69 -24.73
C LEU A 17 2.52 3.55 -23.86
N PRO A 18 2.74 3.74 -22.56
CA PRO A 18 3.18 2.69 -21.67
C PRO A 18 2.15 1.57 -21.55
N VAL A 19 2.67 0.35 -21.47
CA VAL A 19 1.92 -0.84 -21.10
C VAL A 19 1.75 -0.84 -19.59
N THR A 20 0.51 -1.06 -19.15
CA THR A 20 0.15 -1.07 -17.72
C THR A 20 -0.44 -2.42 -17.27
N ALA A 21 -0.64 -3.37 -18.21
CA ALA A 21 -1.02 -4.76 -17.97
C ALA A 21 -0.64 -5.67 -19.15
N GLY A 22 -0.78 -6.99 -18.99
CA GLY A 22 -0.55 -7.97 -20.06
C GLY A 22 -1.61 -7.99 -21.18
N SER A 23 -2.36 -6.90 -21.36
CA SER A 23 -3.42 -6.81 -22.35
C SER A 23 -3.82 -5.36 -22.66
N ILE A 24 -4.38 -5.15 -23.85
CA ILE A 24 -5.11 -3.93 -24.22
C ILE A 24 -6.45 -4.27 -24.89
N LEU A 25 -7.45 -3.44 -24.67
CA LEU A 25 -8.69 -3.42 -25.44
C LEU A 25 -8.70 -2.13 -26.24
N PHE A 26 -9.14 -2.17 -27.49
CA PHE A 26 -9.18 -0.95 -28.29
C PHE A 26 -10.20 -1.08 -29.39
N LYS A 27 -10.71 0.06 -29.86
CA LYS A 27 -11.45 0.15 -31.11
C LYS A 27 -10.66 1.01 -32.08
N VAL A 28 -10.75 0.69 -33.35
CA VAL A 28 -10.14 1.48 -34.41
C VAL A 28 -11.14 1.67 -35.54
N GLN A 29 -11.28 2.92 -35.98
CA GLN A 29 -11.97 3.29 -37.20
C GLN A 29 -10.91 3.69 -38.23
N ALA A 30 -10.72 2.84 -39.24
CA ALA A 30 -9.74 3.03 -40.32
C ALA A 30 -10.14 2.16 -41.52
N ALA A 31 -9.82 2.59 -42.74
CA ALA A 31 -10.11 1.81 -43.94
C ALA A 31 -9.27 0.51 -44.03
N ASN A 32 -8.02 0.58 -43.57
CA ASN A 32 -7.00 -0.48 -43.63
C ASN A 32 -5.79 -0.12 -42.72
N ASP A 33 -4.86 -1.07 -42.59
CA ASP A 33 -3.50 -0.88 -42.05
C ASP A 33 -3.43 -0.22 -40.66
N ALA A 34 -4.16 -0.79 -39.69
CA ALA A 34 -3.98 -0.48 -38.28
C ALA A 34 -2.76 -1.23 -37.74
N HIS A 35 -1.77 -0.51 -37.20
CA HIS A 35 -0.51 -1.08 -36.72
C HIS A 35 -0.35 -0.85 -35.23
N ILE A 36 0.04 -1.91 -34.53
CA ILE A 36 0.43 -1.85 -33.11
C ILE A 36 1.86 -2.38 -32.97
N ALA A 37 2.74 -1.60 -32.33
CA ALA A 37 4.06 -2.01 -31.90
C ALA A 37 4.03 -2.42 -30.41
N LEU A 38 4.77 -3.45 -30.01
CA LEU A 38 5.05 -3.78 -28.60
C LEU A 38 6.56 -3.78 -28.37
N THR A 39 7.02 -2.96 -27.41
CA THR A 39 8.45 -2.67 -27.20
C THR A 39 8.78 -2.56 -25.69
N PRO A 40 10.05 -2.73 -25.29
CA PRO A 40 10.48 -2.46 -23.90
C PRO A 40 10.42 -0.96 -23.53
N ALA A 41 10.72 -0.07 -24.48
CA ALA A 41 10.87 1.38 -24.29
C ALA A 41 9.96 2.16 -25.26
N PRO A 42 9.67 3.46 -25.03
CA PRO A 42 8.75 4.25 -25.86
C PRO A 42 9.39 4.70 -27.18
N ASN A 43 10.02 3.78 -27.89
CA ASN A 43 10.72 4.03 -29.14
C ASN A 43 10.59 2.84 -30.09
N ASP A 44 10.76 3.11 -31.37
CA ASP A 44 10.71 2.11 -32.43
C ASP A 44 12.09 1.44 -32.61
N THR A 45 12.51 0.71 -31.57
CA THR A 45 13.79 -0.03 -31.55
C THR A 45 13.59 -1.49 -31.19
N GLU A 46 14.53 -2.34 -31.60
CA GLU A 46 14.51 -3.76 -31.25
C GLU A 46 14.88 -3.97 -29.77
N PRO A 47 14.27 -4.96 -29.08
CA PRO A 47 13.33 -5.93 -29.63
C PRO A 47 11.89 -5.39 -29.76
N LEU A 48 11.19 -5.80 -30.82
CA LEU A 48 9.90 -5.25 -31.24
C LEU A 48 8.96 -6.36 -31.77
N TYR A 49 7.69 -6.31 -31.38
CA TYR A 49 6.62 -7.00 -32.12
C TYR A 49 5.78 -5.97 -32.87
N GLU A 50 5.59 -6.17 -34.17
CA GLU A 50 4.65 -5.41 -34.99
C GLU A 50 3.44 -6.27 -35.30
N ILE A 51 2.26 -5.75 -34.97
CA ILE A 51 0.98 -6.36 -35.22
C ILE A 51 0.27 -5.51 -36.28
N PHE A 52 -0.16 -6.18 -37.34
CA PHE A 52 -0.88 -5.59 -38.46
C PHE A 52 -2.32 -6.11 -38.41
N ILE A 53 -3.30 -5.20 -38.34
CA ILE A 53 -4.73 -5.54 -38.43
C ILE A 53 -5.28 -4.87 -39.68
N GLY A 54 -5.91 -5.67 -40.54
CA GLY A 54 -6.44 -5.18 -41.81
C GLY A 54 -5.35 -4.65 -42.76
N GLY A 55 -4.19 -5.29 -42.78
CA GLY A 55 -3.15 -5.04 -43.78
C GLY A 55 -3.53 -5.56 -45.17
N TRP A 56 -2.69 -5.25 -46.16
CA TRP A 56 -2.90 -5.62 -47.58
C TRP A 56 -4.27 -5.16 -48.11
N GLY A 57 -4.64 -3.90 -47.81
CA GLY A 57 -5.95 -3.37 -48.19
C GLY A 57 -7.10 -4.02 -47.41
N ASN A 58 -6.93 -4.20 -46.10
CA ASN A 58 -7.93 -4.80 -45.20
C ASN A 58 -8.21 -6.28 -45.48
N ALA A 59 -7.22 -7.03 -45.99
CA ALA A 59 -7.38 -8.43 -46.36
C ALA A 59 -6.76 -9.40 -45.34
N LYS A 60 -5.71 -9.00 -44.61
CA LYS A 60 -4.93 -9.91 -43.75
C LYS A 60 -4.51 -9.24 -42.45
N SER A 61 -4.17 -10.05 -41.45
CA SER A 61 -3.55 -9.61 -40.20
C SER A 61 -2.30 -10.43 -39.91
N ALA A 62 -1.28 -9.81 -39.30
CA ALA A 62 0.02 -10.44 -39.12
C ALA A 62 0.71 -10.03 -37.81
N ILE A 63 1.62 -10.88 -37.32
CA ILE A 63 2.60 -10.55 -36.28
C ILE A 63 4.00 -10.64 -36.91
N ARG A 64 4.85 -9.65 -36.69
CA ARG A 64 6.24 -9.62 -37.15
C ARG A 64 7.17 -9.28 -35.99
N LYS A 65 8.24 -10.06 -35.81
CA LYS A 65 9.30 -9.75 -34.85
C LYS A 65 10.39 -8.92 -35.52
N ASN A 66 10.85 -7.86 -34.87
CA ASN A 66 12.03 -7.06 -35.23
C ASN A 66 12.03 -6.59 -36.70
N LYS A 67 10.87 -6.25 -37.28
CA LYS A 67 10.75 -5.84 -38.69
C LYS A 67 11.31 -6.85 -39.71
N GLN A 68 11.54 -8.10 -39.31
CA GLN A 68 12.13 -9.14 -40.15
C GLN A 68 11.07 -10.04 -40.79
N LYS A 69 11.35 -10.51 -42.00
CA LYS A 69 10.55 -11.52 -42.69
C LYS A 69 11.17 -12.92 -42.50
N PRO A 70 10.37 -14.00 -42.48
CA PRO A 70 8.91 -14.04 -42.66
C PRO A 70 8.13 -13.48 -41.46
N ASP A 71 6.84 -13.16 -41.67
CA ASP A 71 5.96 -12.81 -40.55
C ASP A 71 5.81 -14.03 -39.62
N ALA A 72 5.81 -13.79 -38.32
CA ALA A 72 5.73 -14.83 -37.29
C ALA A 72 4.35 -15.50 -37.23
N ALA A 73 3.29 -14.74 -37.54
CA ALA A 73 1.96 -15.26 -37.82
C ALA A 73 1.30 -14.41 -38.92
N LEU A 74 0.46 -15.04 -39.74
CA LEU A 74 -0.27 -14.41 -40.84
C LEU A 74 -1.61 -15.11 -41.01
N VAL A 75 -2.72 -14.35 -41.01
CA VAL A 75 -4.08 -14.87 -41.11
C VAL A 75 -4.90 -14.02 -42.08
N ASP A 76 -5.78 -14.65 -42.85
CA ASP A 76 -6.77 -13.98 -43.70
C ASP A 76 -7.89 -13.38 -42.85
N THR A 77 -8.06 -12.05 -42.96
CA THR A 77 -9.03 -11.29 -42.18
C THR A 77 -9.71 -10.23 -43.06
N PRO A 78 -10.45 -10.64 -44.11
CA PRO A 78 -11.03 -9.72 -45.07
C PRO A 78 -12.08 -8.81 -44.42
N GLY A 79 -11.94 -7.51 -44.66
CA GLY A 79 -12.85 -6.49 -44.15
C GLY A 79 -12.90 -6.44 -42.63
N ILE A 80 -11.78 -6.68 -41.93
CA ILE A 80 -11.74 -6.68 -40.46
C ILE A 80 -11.87 -5.27 -39.88
N LEU A 81 -11.33 -4.25 -40.55
CA LEU A 81 -11.48 -2.83 -40.23
C LEU A 81 -12.64 -2.17 -41.02
N SER A 82 -13.05 -0.97 -40.60
CA SER A 82 -14.05 -0.16 -41.30
C SER A 82 -13.71 1.33 -41.22
N ALA A 83 -13.88 2.05 -42.33
CA ALA A 83 -13.73 3.50 -42.39
C ALA A 83 -14.94 4.25 -41.81
N SER A 84 -16.12 3.61 -41.76
CA SER A 84 -17.38 4.24 -41.37
C SER A 84 -17.75 4.04 -39.89
N GLU A 85 -17.12 3.08 -39.22
CA GLU A 85 -17.45 2.74 -37.83
C GLU A 85 -16.21 2.21 -37.09
N PRO A 86 -16.08 2.49 -35.77
CA PRO A 86 -15.05 1.88 -34.96
C PRO A 86 -15.33 0.40 -34.74
N ARG A 87 -14.29 -0.42 -34.87
CA ARG A 87 -14.35 -1.86 -34.61
C ARG A 87 -13.43 -2.25 -33.47
N GLY A 88 -13.97 -3.03 -32.55
CA GLY A 88 -13.27 -3.41 -31.32
C GLY A 88 -12.45 -4.67 -31.43
N PHE A 89 -11.33 -4.67 -30.72
CA PHE A 89 -10.34 -5.72 -30.65
C PHE A 89 -9.78 -5.83 -29.22
N TRP A 90 -9.26 -7.00 -28.90
CA TRP A 90 -8.44 -7.21 -27.73
C TRP A 90 -7.10 -7.81 -28.13
N MET A 91 -6.04 -7.44 -27.41
CA MET A 91 -4.73 -8.04 -27.53
C MET A 91 -4.22 -8.43 -26.14
N ARG A 92 -3.61 -9.62 -26.03
CA ARG A 92 -3.13 -10.18 -24.76
C ARG A 92 -1.74 -10.77 -24.96
N TRP A 93 -0.87 -10.58 -23.98
CA TRP A 93 0.45 -11.21 -23.94
C TRP A 93 0.75 -11.76 -22.55
N ASN A 94 1.14 -13.02 -22.49
CA ASN A 94 1.57 -13.67 -21.26
C ASN A 94 2.53 -14.82 -21.55
N HIS A 95 3.58 -14.98 -20.74
CA HIS A 95 4.58 -16.07 -20.86
C HIS A 95 5.08 -16.32 -22.31
N GLY A 96 5.29 -15.26 -23.08
CA GLY A 96 5.79 -15.31 -24.46
C GLY A 96 4.74 -15.63 -25.53
N GLU A 97 3.47 -15.80 -25.17
CA GLU A 97 2.36 -15.94 -26.12
C GLU A 97 1.67 -14.59 -26.35
N LEU A 98 1.49 -14.21 -27.61
CA LEU A 98 0.80 -12.99 -28.05
C LEU A 98 -0.44 -13.37 -28.87
N CYS A 99 -1.61 -12.90 -28.44
CA CYS A 99 -2.90 -13.20 -29.06
C CYS A 99 -3.68 -11.92 -29.37
N VAL A 100 -4.39 -11.91 -30.49
CA VAL A 100 -5.29 -10.83 -30.93
C VAL A 100 -6.65 -11.43 -31.28
N GLY A 101 -7.72 -10.81 -30.79
CA GLY A 101 -9.10 -11.21 -31.07
C GLY A 101 -10.05 -10.03 -31.25
N LYS A 102 -11.30 -10.33 -31.60
CA LYS A 102 -12.37 -9.33 -31.81
C LYS A 102 -13.10 -9.06 -30.50
N GLU A 103 -13.57 -7.83 -30.30
CA GLU A 103 -14.45 -7.48 -29.17
C GLU A 103 -15.66 -8.43 -29.14
N GLY A 104 -16.00 -8.93 -27.95
CA GLY A 104 -17.10 -9.89 -27.74
C GLY A 104 -16.81 -11.33 -28.18
N VAL A 105 -15.64 -11.62 -28.78
CA VAL A 105 -15.25 -12.96 -29.22
C VAL A 105 -14.06 -13.44 -28.39
N ALA A 106 -14.22 -14.56 -27.68
CA ALA A 106 -13.19 -15.08 -26.78
C ALA A 106 -11.97 -15.69 -27.51
N GLU A 107 -12.21 -16.30 -28.68
CA GLU A 107 -11.16 -16.95 -29.46
C GLU A 107 -10.32 -15.93 -30.25
N PRO A 108 -8.98 -16.02 -30.21
CA PRO A 108 -8.12 -15.16 -31.02
C PRO A 108 -8.24 -15.51 -32.50
N PHE A 109 -8.20 -14.49 -33.37
CA PHE A 109 -8.04 -14.72 -34.81
C PHE A 109 -6.55 -14.76 -35.21
N LEU A 110 -5.64 -14.31 -34.34
CA LEU A 110 -4.21 -14.28 -34.58
C LEU A 110 -3.48 -14.60 -33.27
N SER A 111 -2.59 -15.59 -33.29
CA SER A 111 -1.81 -16.02 -32.12
C SER A 111 -0.41 -16.43 -32.55
N TRP A 112 0.58 -16.13 -31.73
CA TRP A 112 1.95 -16.57 -31.91
C TRP A 112 2.66 -16.68 -30.56
N LYS A 113 3.50 -17.72 -30.40
CA LYS A 113 4.33 -17.94 -29.22
C LYS A 113 5.80 -17.74 -29.58
N ASP A 114 6.43 -16.74 -28.97
CA ASP A 114 7.84 -16.43 -29.18
C ASP A 114 8.72 -17.46 -28.44
N PRO A 115 9.66 -18.14 -29.12
CA PRO A 115 10.65 -18.97 -28.43
C PRO A 115 11.63 -18.15 -27.56
N GLU A 116 11.81 -16.86 -27.84
CA GLU A 116 12.72 -15.96 -27.13
C GLU A 116 12.02 -14.63 -26.79
N PRO A 117 11.08 -14.65 -25.82
CA PRO A 117 10.25 -13.50 -25.50
C PRO A 117 11.05 -12.41 -24.76
N PHE A 118 10.58 -11.17 -24.89
CA PHE A 118 11.14 -10.01 -24.19
C PHE A 118 10.09 -9.27 -23.36
N GLY A 119 10.55 -8.44 -22.42
CA GLY A 119 9.69 -7.62 -21.59
C GLY A 119 9.04 -6.48 -22.38
N ILE A 120 7.71 -6.41 -22.36
CA ILE A 120 6.95 -5.35 -23.02
C ILE A 120 6.63 -4.26 -21.99
N GLY A 121 7.14 -3.06 -22.24
CA GLY A 121 6.91 -1.87 -21.41
C GLY A 121 6.03 -0.81 -22.08
N HIS A 122 5.89 -0.85 -23.41
CA HIS A 122 5.16 0.14 -24.19
C HIS A 122 4.45 -0.51 -25.38
N TYR A 123 3.36 0.12 -25.82
CA TYR A 123 2.72 -0.16 -27.09
C TYR A 123 2.66 1.12 -27.94
N GLY A 124 2.96 1.00 -29.22
CA GLY A 124 2.84 2.10 -30.18
C GLY A 124 1.65 1.88 -31.09
N ILE A 125 0.85 2.91 -31.35
CA ILE A 125 -0.23 2.84 -32.36
C ILE A 125 0.10 3.73 -33.55
N ARG A 126 -0.28 3.29 -34.74
CA ARG A 126 -0.33 4.11 -35.96
C ARG A 126 -1.27 3.51 -36.99
N THR A 127 -1.70 4.32 -37.93
CA THR A 127 -2.16 3.83 -39.24
C THR A 127 -1.05 4.03 -40.27
N GLY A 128 -1.11 3.34 -41.39
CA GLY A 128 -0.14 3.55 -42.47
C GLY A 128 -0.72 3.32 -43.85
N TRP A 129 0.11 3.51 -44.87
CA TRP A 129 -0.19 3.21 -46.27
C TRP A 129 -1.50 3.84 -46.78
N GLY A 130 -1.67 5.15 -46.58
CA GLY A 130 -2.82 5.89 -47.10
C GLY A 130 -4.05 5.87 -46.20
N ALA A 131 -3.96 5.27 -45.01
CA ALA A 131 -5.03 5.25 -44.03
C ALA A 131 -4.79 6.25 -42.90
N THR A 132 -5.84 6.99 -42.55
CA THR A 132 -5.97 7.66 -41.25
C THR A 132 -6.77 6.78 -40.31
N GLY A 133 -6.53 6.92 -39.01
CA GLY A 133 -7.21 6.13 -37.98
C GLY A 133 -7.67 6.97 -36.81
N ILE A 134 -8.87 6.68 -36.32
CA ILE A 134 -9.34 7.12 -35.01
C ILE A 134 -9.31 5.91 -34.09
N TRP A 135 -8.56 6.01 -33.01
CA TRP A 135 -8.36 4.96 -32.02
C TRP A 135 -9.07 5.31 -30.74
N TYR A 136 -9.84 4.35 -30.25
CA TYR A 136 -10.46 4.39 -28.95
C TYR A 136 -9.77 3.34 -28.10
N ILE A 137 -8.75 3.75 -27.38
CA ILE A 137 -8.08 2.84 -26.46
C ILE A 137 -8.94 2.81 -25.21
N GLU A 138 -9.61 1.67 -25.02
CA GLU A 138 -10.07 1.34 -23.70
C GLU A 138 -8.81 0.92 -22.95
N ASP A 139 -8.55 1.52 -21.81
CA ASP A 139 -7.56 0.99 -20.89
C ASP A 139 -8.06 -0.37 -20.41
N GLY A 140 -7.93 -1.37 -21.27
CA GLY A 140 -8.59 -2.65 -21.18
C GLY A 140 -8.17 -3.28 -19.88
N ASP A 141 -9.12 -3.36 -18.95
CA ASP A 141 -8.90 -3.54 -17.51
C ASP A 141 -7.45 -3.86 -17.12
N ARG A 142 -6.63 -2.79 -17.12
CA ARG A 142 -5.21 -2.83 -16.76
C ARG A 142 -5.01 -3.04 -15.27
N SER A 143 -6.11 -3.11 -14.53
CA SER A 143 -6.12 -3.14 -13.10
C SER A 143 -6.08 -4.58 -12.60
N LYS A 144 -5.15 -4.85 -11.69
CA LYS A 144 -5.30 -5.98 -10.79
C LYS A 144 -6.57 -5.72 -10.00
N ARG A 145 -7.61 -6.48 -10.32
CA ARG A 145 -8.83 -6.51 -9.53
C ARG A 145 -8.60 -7.34 -8.30
N VAL A 146 -8.82 -6.72 -7.15
CA VAL A 146 -8.69 -7.38 -5.86
C VAL A 146 -9.93 -7.04 -5.06
N ASP A 147 -10.65 -8.06 -4.63
CA ASP A 147 -11.66 -7.91 -3.61
C ASP A 147 -11.01 -8.25 -2.27
N THR A 148 -11.18 -7.35 -1.31
CA THR A 148 -10.60 -7.48 0.02
C THR A 148 -11.73 -7.52 1.02
N GLU A 149 -11.72 -8.53 1.87
CA GLU A 149 -12.64 -8.66 2.98
C GLU A 149 -12.13 -7.85 4.18
N ASP A 150 -12.91 -7.74 5.24
CA ASP A 150 -12.47 -7.16 6.51
C ASP A 150 -11.47 -8.09 7.21
N LYS A 151 -10.24 -8.10 6.70
CA LYS A 151 -9.13 -8.94 7.16
C LYS A 151 -7.84 -8.14 7.10
N LEU A 152 -7.00 -8.33 8.10
CA LEU A 152 -5.68 -7.67 8.17
C LEU A 152 -4.63 -8.32 7.27
N GLU A 153 -5.02 -8.87 6.12
CA GLU A 153 -4.16 -9.60 5.20
C GLU A 153 -4.01 -8.84 3.87
N TYR A 154 -2.77 -8.65 3.43
CA TYR A 154 -2.46 -8.00 2.16
C TYR A 154 -2.53 -8.96 0.98
N ASN A 155 -3.11 -8.47 -0.11
CA ASN A 155 -3.03 -9.11 -1.42
C ASN A 155 -1.84 -8.53 -2.17
N TRP A 156 -0.76 -9.30 -2.27
CA TRP A 156 0.53 -8.84 -2.81
C TRP A 156 0.64 -9.00 -4.33
N HIS A 157 1.20 -7.97 -4.96
CA HIS A 157 1.43 -7.92 -6.40
C HIS A 157 2.76 -7.25 -6.72
N HIS A 158 3.38 -7.65 -7.83
CA HIS A 158 4.61 -7.04 -8.30
C HIS A 158 4.35 -5.64 -8.86
N VAL A 159 5.29 -4.72 -8.61
CA VAL A 159 5.26 -3.35 -9.11
C VAL A 159 6.19 -3.20 -10.31
N GLN A 160 5.69 -2.63 -11.41
CA GLN A 160 6.49 -2.44 -12.63
C GLN A 160 7.11 -1.05 -12.74
N GLN A 161 6.54 -0.05 -12.06
CA GLN A 161 6.94 1.37 -12.16
C GLN A 161 6.82 2.07 -10.81
N GLY A 162 7.48 3.21 -10.65
CA GLY A 162 7.46 4.04 -9.44
C GLY A 162 6.13 4.74 -9.12
N CYS A 163 5.01 4.29 -9.70
CA CYS A 163 3.68 4.86 -9.49
C CYS A 163 2.57 3.86 -9.82
N LEU A 164 1.46 4.00 -9.09
CA LEU A 164 0.26 3.19 -9.17
C LEU A 164 -0.96 4.08 -9.29
N ASN A 165 -1.85 3.74 -10.22
CA ASN A 165 -3.22 4.25 -10.25
C ASN A 165 -4.07 3.27 -9.44
N VAL A 166 -4.67 3.77 -8.37
CA VAL A 166 -5.41 3.00 -7.38
C VAL A 166 -6.85 3.48 -7.40
N GLU A 167 -7.76 2.65 -7.87
CA GLU A 167 -9.19 2.86 -7.65
C GLU A 167 -9.69 1.93 -6.56
N VAL A 168 -10.41 2.48 -5.58
CA VAL A 168 -10.97 1.71 -4.47
C VAL A 168 -12.40 2.14 -4.19
N CYS A 169 -13.29 1.15 -4.04
CA CYS A 169 -14.69 1.32 -3.64
C CYS A 169 -14.88 0.61 -2.30
N CYS A 170 -14.93 1.37 -1.22
CA CYS A 170 -15.14 0.92 0.16
C CYS A 170 -15.56 2.11 1.05
N PRO A 171 -16.20 1.87 2.21
CA PRO A 171 -16.66 2.96 3.07
C PRO A 171 -15.52 3.70 3.81
N HIS A 172 -14.44 3.00 4.17
CA HIS A 172 -13.28 3.55 4.91
C HIS A 172 -12.11 2.54 4.92
N ASN A 173 -10.97 2.91 5.55
CA ASN A 173 -9.84 2.03 5.87
C ASN A 173 -9.27 1.24 4.67
N ALA A 174 -8.99 1.94 3.57
CA ALA A 174 -8.28 1.37 2.43
C ALA A 174 -6.76 1.46 2.65
N HIS A 175 -6.06 0.33 2.69
CA HIS A 175 -4.62 0.27 2.97
C HIS A 175 -3.85 -0.21 1.75
N LEU A 176 -2.81 0.53 1.38
CA LEU A 176 -1.85 0.16 0.36
C LEU A 176 -0.45 0.10 0.97
N ALA A 177 0.22 -1.03 0.82
CA ALA A 177 1.59 -1.26 1.24
C ALA A 177 2.55 -1.18 0.05
N LEU A 178 3.74 -0.63 0.25
CA LEU A 178 4.87 -0.65 -0.69
C LEU A 178 6.07 -1.31 -0.01
N THR A 179 6.59 -2.38 -0.61
CA THR A 179 7.55 -3.30 0.03
C THR A 179 8.64 -3.77 -0.94
N CYS A 180 9.73 -4.33 -0.39
CA CYS A 180 10.82 -4.94 -1.17
C CYS A 180 10.55 -6.41 -1.55
N GLY A 181 9.41 -6.98 -1.15
CA GLY A 181 8.98 -8.35 -1.46
C GLY A 181 7.47 -8.55 -1.26
N PRO A 182 6.89 -9.69 -1.68
CA PRO A 182 5.45 -9.96 -1.65
C PRO A 182 4.96 -10.37 -0.25
N CYS A 183 5.39 -9.65 0.78
CA CYS A 183 5.08 -9.92 2.18
C CYS A 183 5.19 -8.64 3.00
N ASP A 184 4.66 -8.72 4.22
CA ASP A 184 5.01 -7.75 5.25
C ASP A 184 6.54 -7.71 5.36
N SER A 185 7.10 -6.51 5.28
CA SER A 185 8.54 -6.30 5.35
C SER A 185 8.85 -5.08 6.19
N ASP A 186 10.05 -5.08 6.75
CA ASP A 186 10.64 -3.93 7.41
C ASP A 186 11.96 -3.59 6.69
N PRO A 187 12.08 -2.41 6.06
CA PRO A 187 11.10 -1.33 6.00
C PRO A 187 9.94 -1.53 5.02
N MET A 188 8.80 -0.89 5.31
CA MET A 188 7.67 -0.73 4.37
C MET A 188 7.07 0.67 4.45
N TYR A 189 6.45 1.14 3.36
CA TYR A 189 5.52 2.27 3.41
C TYR A 189 4.09 1.76 3.40
N GLU A 190 3.24 2.32 4.25
CA GLU A 190 1.80 2.04 4.30
C GLU A 190 1.05 3.34 4.06
N VAL A 191 0.31 3.40 2.96
CA VAL A 191 -0.63 4.47 2.62
C VAL A 191 -2.01 4.05 3.09
N LEU A 192 -2.59 4.80 4.02
CA LEU A 192 -3.95 4.57 4.49
C LEU A 192 -4.84 5.69 3.96
N LEU A 193 -5.91 5.31 3.27
CA LEU A 193 -6.91 6.23 2.74
C LEU A 193 -8.21 6.05 3.52
N GLY A 194 -8.79 7.17 3.95
CA GLY A 194 -10.07 7.16 4.66
C GLY A 194 -10.04 6.34 5.96
N GLY A 195 -8.94 6.40 6.71
CA GLY A 195 -8.84 5.88 8.07
C GLY A 195 -9.73 6.64 9.06
N TRP A 196 -9.92 6.06 10.26
CA TRP A 196 -10.76 6.62 11.33
C TRP A 196 -12.15 7.01 10.83
N GLU A 197 -12.91 6.02 10.35
CA GLU A 197 -14.25 6.23 9.77
C GLU A 197 -14.27 7.24 8.62
N ASN A 198 -13.30 7.14 7.72
CA ASN A 198 -13.20 8.02 6.55
C ASN A 198 -12.92 9.49 6.88
N MET A 199 -12.22 9.76 8.00
CA MET A 199 -11.92 11.13 8.45
C MET A 199 -10.50 11.59 8.16
N ALA A 200 -9.54 10.67 8.02
CA ALA A 200 -8.14 11.02 7.78
C ALA A 200 -7.39 10.00 6.92
N SER A 201 -6.32 10.44 6.27
CA SER A 201 -5.42 9.61 5.47
C SER A 201 -3.99 9.81 5.96
N VAL A 202 -3.18 8.77 5.90
CA VAL A 202 -1.81 8.80 6.43
C VAL A 202 -0.81 8.09 5.53
N ILE A 203 0.46 8.53 5.63
CA ILE A 203 1.63 7.75 5.22
C ILE A 203 2.31 7.27 6.49
N ARG A 204 2.47 5.96 6.62
CA ARG A 204 3.15 5.30 7.73
C ARG A 204 4.39 4.56 7.21
N TYR A 205 5.43 4.54 8.02
CA TYR A 205 6.68 3.83 7.74
C TYR A 205 6.86 2.72 8.78
N ARG A 206 7.26 1.52 8.36
CA ARG A 206 7.51 0.35 9.23
C ARG A 206 6.37 -0.08 10.16
N ARG A 207 5.15 0.35 9.85
CA ARG A 207 3.98 0.23 10.74
C ARG A 207 4.15 0.89 12.11
N GLU A 208 5.10 1.82 12.23
CA GLU A 208 5.38 2.55 13.45
C GLU A 208 4.45 3.74 13.62
N LYS A 209 4.26 4.14 14.88
CA LYS A 209 3.62 5.39 15.26
C LYS A 209 4.67 6.35 15.82
N PRO A 210 4.55 7.68 15.60
CA PRO A 210 3.49 8.34 14.84
C PRO A 210 3.57 8.07 13.34
N ASP A 211 2.43 8.20 12.66
CA ASP A 211 2.41 8.23 11.20
C ASP A 211 3.31 9.37 10.71
N LYS A 212 4.03 9.16 9.60
CA LYS A 212 4.94 10.18 9.07
C LYS A 212 4.17 11.38 8.50
N VAL A 213 2.95 11.13 8.02
CA VAL A 213 2.02 12.17 7.56
C VAL A 213 0.61 11.81 7.99
N ARG A 214 -0.16 12.79 8.43
CA ARG A 214 -1.61 12.67 8.66
C ARG A 214 -2.33 13.89 8.11
N VAL A 215 -3.34 13.66 7.27
CA VAL A 215 -4.15 14.70 6.65
C VAL A 215 -5.64 14.40 6.89
N ASN A 216 -6.38 15.41 7.33
CA ASN A 216 -7.83 15.32 7.46
C ASN A 216 -8.44 15.23 6.06
N THR A 217 -9.13 14.13 5.80
CA THR A 217 -9.73 13.79 4.49
C THR A 217 -11.14 13.24 4.72
N PRO A 218 -12.06 14.04 5.28
CA PRO A 218 -13.41 13.59 5.59
C PRO A 218 -14.14 13.17 4.31
N ALA A 219 -14.82 12.02 4.37
CA ALA A 219 -15.62 11.46 3.27
C ALA A 219 -14.81 11.20 1.98
N LEU A 220 -13.52 10.86 2.11
CA LEU A 220 -12.65 10.59 0.96
C LEU A 220 -13.14 9.39 0.13
N LEU A 221 -13.49 8.31 0.82
CA LEU A 221 -13.94 7.03 0.23
C LEU A 221 -15.46 6.90 0.19
N SER A 222 -15.96 5.95 -0.61
CA SER A 222 -17.40 5.70 -0.79
C SER A 222 -17.68 4.22 -1.04
N GLN A 223 -18.72 3.68 -0.41
CA GLN A 223 -19.17 2.29 -0.58
C GLN A 223 -19.87 2.04 -1.94
N GLY A 224 -20.34 3.11 -2.60
CA GLY A 224 -21.10 3.01 -3.87
C GLY A 224 -20.31 3.43 -5.11
N GLU A 225 -19.14 4.06 -4.94
CA GLU A 225 -18.39 4.67 -6.03
C GLU A 225 -16.89 4.40 -5.89
N TYR A 226 -16.24 4.04 -7.00
CA TYR A 226 -14.78 3.95 -7.05
C TYR A 226 -14.16 5.35 -6.93
N ARG A 227 -13.28 5.51 -5.95
CA ARG A 227 -12.42 6.69 -5.81
C ARG A 227 -11.04 6.38 -6.35
N ARG A 228 -10.51 7.28 -7.17
CA ARG A 228 -9.21 7.12 -7.85
C ARG A 228 -8.15 8.00 -7.19
N PHE A 229 -6.98 7.41 -6.98
CA PHE A 229 -5.78 8.05 -6.44
C PHE A 229 -4.55 7.64 -7.25
N CYS A 230 -3.56 8.53 -7.31
CA CYS A 230 -2.22 8.20 -7.76
C CYS A 230 -1.32 8.05 -6.53
N VAL A 231 -0.72 6.87 -6.34
CA VAL A 231 0.28 6.63 -5.30
C VAL A 231 1.62 6.42 -5.96
N ALA A 232 2.59 7.29 -5.68
CA ALA A 232 3.86 7.30 -6.39
C ALA A 232 5.04 7.48 -5.45
N TRP A 233 6.21 7.01 -5.90
CA TRP A 233 7.45 7.14 -5.16
C TRP A 233 8.67 7.28 -6.08
N LYS A 234 9.65 8.06 -5.61
CA LYS A 234 10.93 8.27 -6.30
C LYS A 234 11.98 8.73 -5.30
N ASN A 235 13.11 8.02 -5.21
CA ASN A 235 14.26 8.42 -4.38
C ASN A 235 13.87 8.75 -2.92
N GLY A 236 12.95 7.99 -2.33
CA GLY A 236 12.46 8.20 -0.96
C GLY A 236 11.30 9.18 -0.82
N HIS A 237 11.02 9.99 -1.85
CA HIS A 237 9.79 10.76 -1.91
C HIS A 237 8.61 9.83 -2.19
N VAL A 238 7.61 9.80 -1.32
CA VAL A 238 6.36 9.03 -1.47
C VAL A 238 5.21 10.03 -1.40
N TRP A 239 4.29 10.00 -2.36
CA TRP A 239 3.16 10.93 -2.37
C TRP A 239 1.88 10.29 -2.91
N VAL A 240 0.77 10.91 -2.53
CA VAL A 240 -0.58 10.55 -2.95
C VAL A 240 -1.28 11.77 -3.52
N ALA A 241 -1.88 11.62 -4.70
CA ALA A 241 -2.68 12.65 -5.35
C ALA A 241 -4.08 12.12 -5.69
N ASP A 242 -5.06 13.03 -5.79
CA ASP A 242 -6.42 12.71 -6.25
C ASP A 242 -6.48 12.50 -7.77
N ALA A 243 -7.68 12.20 -8.28
CA ALA A 243 -7.91 11.97 -9.71
C ALA A 243 -7.67 13.21 -10.60
N ALA A 244 -7.67 14.42 -10.03
CA ALA A 244 -7.36 15.67 -10.72
C ALA A 244 -5.86 16.03 -10.65
N GLY A 245 -5.05 15.24 -9.93
CA GLY A 245 -3.63 15.47 -9.72
C GLY A 245 -3.31 16.40 -8.55
N ASN A 246 -4.29 16.76 -7.71
CA ASN A 246 -4.03 17.56 -6.51
C ASN A 246 -3.35 16.70 -5.45
N LEU A 247 -2.28 17.22 -4.87
CA LEU A 247 -1.54 16.54 -3.81
C LEU A 247 -2.39 16.43 -2.54
N ILE A 248 -2.53 15.21 -2.03
CA ILE A 248 -3.22 14.91 -0.77
C ILE A 248 -2.20 14.86 0.37
N MET A 249 -1.13 14.09 0.19
CA MET A 249 -0.09 13.89 1.19
C MET A 249 1.23 13.46 0.56
N GLU A 250 2.35 13.87 1.15
CA GLU A 250 3.69 13.48 0.73
C GLU A 250 4.64 13.35 1.91
N TRP A 251 5.65 12.50 1.75
CA TRP A 251 6.72 12.31 2.71
C TRP A 251 8.04 12.01 2.00
N ASN A 252 9.16 12.42 2.58
CA ASN A 252 10.49 12.08 2.10
C ASN A 252 11.18 11.18 3.12
N ASP A 253 11.41 9.92 2.77
CA ASP A 253 12.23 8.99 3.54
C ASP A 253 13.71 9.40 3.42
N PRO A 254 14.40 9.74 4.53
CA PRO A 254 15.84 10.01 4.51
C PRO A 254 16.69 8.78 4.18
N ASN A 255 16.15 7.56 4.32
CA ASN A 255 16.85 6.29 4.09
C ASN A 255 16.02 5.35 3.20
N PRO A 256 15.81 5.69 1.91
CA PRO A 256 14.90 4.96 1.06
C PRO A 256 15.35 3.52 0.80
N PHE A 257 14.36 2.64 0.68
CA PHE A 257 14.56 1.25 0.28
C PHE A 257 13.95 0.98 -1.10
N GLY A 258 14.40 -0.11 -1.74
CA GLY A 258 13.87 -0.54 -3.03
C GLY A 258 12.47 -1.12 -2.90
N ILE A 259 11.52 -0.60 -3.65
CA ILE A 259 10.15 -1.14 -3.74
C ILE A 259 10.06 -2.01 -4.98
N SER A 260 9.60 -3.25 -4.78
CA SER A 260 9.35 -4.22 -5.86
C SER A 260 7.91 -4.74 -5.85
N HIS A 261 7.18 -4.55 -4.74
CA HIS A 261 5.83 -5.06 -4.56
C HIS A 261 4.91 -4.03 -3.92
N PHE A 262 3.63 -4.19 -4.21
CA PHE A 262 2.56 -3.49 -3.52
C PHE A 262 1.57 -4.50 -2.96
N GLY A 263 0.96 -4.16 -1.83
CA GLY A 263 -0.13 -4.92 -1.23
C GLY A 263 -1.35 -4.04 -1.09
N VAL A 264 -2.55 -4.58 -1.31
CA VAL A 264 -3.80 -3.90 -0.93
C VAL A 264 -4.62 -4.73 0.05
N ARG A 265 -5.27 -4.05 0.99
CA ARG A 265 -6.26 -4.62 1.91
C ARG A 265 -7.27 -3.56 2.33
N THR A 266 -8.45 -4.01 2.74
CA THR A 266 -9.35 -3.23 3.61
C THR A 266 -9.35 -3.86 4.99
N ALA A 267 -9.66 -3.08 6.01
CA ALA A 267 -9.61 -3.57 7.38
C ALA A 267 -10.48 -2.72 8.31
N TRP A 268 -10.62 -3.17 9.55
CA TRP A 268 -11.39 -2.50 10.61
C TRP A 268 -12.83 -2.21 10.15
N GLY A 269 -13.60 -3.27 9.91
CA GLY A 269 -15.02 -3.19 9.55
C GLY A 269 -15.28 -2.83 8.09
N SER A 270 -14.25 -2.78 7.25
CA SER A 270 -14.37 -2.38 5.85
C SER A 270 -14.04 -3.55 4.92
N SER A 271 -14.79 -3.63 3.83
CA SER A 271 -14.52 -4.50 2.70
C SER A 271 -14.46 -3.64 1.44
N GLY A 272 -13.53 -3.92 0.54
CA GLY A 272 -13.27 -3.06 -0.61
C GLY A 272 -13.03 -3.80 -1.90
N LYS A 273 -13.53 -3.22 -2.98
CA LYS A 273 -13.24 -3.61 -4.36
C LYS A 273 -12.17 -2.68 -4.91
N TRP A 274 -11.09 -3.25 -5.40
CA TRP A 274 -9.91 -2.53 -5.85
C TRP A 274 -9.66 -2.75 -7.33
N ARG A 275 -9.09 -1.73 -7.95
CA ARG A 275 -8.54 -1.75 -9.30
C ARG A 275 -7.21 -1.01 -9.24
N VAL A 276 -6.11 -1.77 -9.31
CA VAL A 276 -4.76 -1.18 -9.26
C VAL A 276 -3.99 -1.47 -10.55
N CYS A 277 -3.57 -0.43 -11.26
CA CYS A 277 -2.70 -0.55 -12.43
C CYS A 277 -1.43 0.29 -12.28
N ALA A 278 -0.39 -0.04 -13.05
CA ALA A 278 0.75 0.85 -13.18
C ALA A 278 0.26 2.20 -13.75
N ALA A 279 0.69 3.31 -13.16
CA ALA A 279 0.38 4.64 -13.70
C ALA A 279 1.47 5.10 -14.66
N GLU A 280 1.16 5.99 -15.61
CA GLU A 280 2.20 6.78 -16.27
C GLU A 280 2.75 7.79 -15.26
N ARG A 281 4.07 7.96 -15.23
CA ARG A 281 4.70 8.94 -14.33
C ARG A 281 4.22 10.35 -14.74
N PRO A 282 3.64 11.15 -13.83
CA PRO A 282 3.34 12.55 -14.15
C PRO A 282 4.66 13.28 -14.46
N GLU A 283 4.80 13.89 -15.64
CA GLU A 283 5.97 14.69 -15.99
C GLU A 283 6.07 16.00 -15.19
N VAL A 284 5.00 16.37 -14.49
CA VAL A 284 4.88 17.64 -13.75
C VAL A 284 4.85 17.37 -12.25
N PHE A 285 5.94 17.76 -11.59
CA PHE A 285 5.99 17.91 -10.14
C PHE A 285 5.11 19.11 -9.75
N PRO A 286 4.18 18.99 -8.78
CA PRO A 286 3.64 20.19 -8.14
C PRO A 286 4.79 20.86 -7.38
N THR A 287 5.32 21.95 -7.94
CA THR A 287 6.25 22.82 -7.22
C THR A 287 5.51 23.43 -6.04
N ALA A 288 6.01 23.21 -4.83
CA ALA A 288 5.46 23.82 -3.62
C ALA A 288 5.37 25.36 -3.78
N PRO A 289 4.24 26.00 -3.44
CA PRO A 289 4.24 27.44 -3.23
C PRO A 289 5.14 27.75 -2.03
N SER A 290 6.09 28.66 -2.21
CA SER A 290 6.98 29.15 -1.17
C SER A 290 6.18 29.74 -0.01
N ALA A 291 6.19 29.08 1.14
CA ALA A 291 5.65 29.64 2.37
C ALA A 291 6.70 30.54 3.07
N PRO A 292 6.31 31.71 3.59
CA PRO A 292 7.22 32.65 4.28
C PRO A 292 7.65 32.12 5.66
N PRO A 293 8.76 32.64 6.23
CA PRO A 293 9.27 32.18 7.51
C PRO A 293 8.36 32.70 8.65
N ALA A 294 7.83 31.79 9.45
CA ALA A 294 7.20 32.13 10.73
C ALA A 294 7.82 31.32 11.87
N GLN A 295 8.46 32.06 12.76
CA GLN A 295 9.12 31.61 13.98
C GLN A 295 8.13 31.12 15.04
N LEU A 296 8.57 30.07 15.75
CA LEU A 296 8.38 29.77 17.18
C LEU A 296 6.95 29.58 17.74
N ALA A 297 6.64 28.31 18.03
CA ALA A 297 6.24 27.91 19.37
C ALA A 297 6.81 26.51 19.67
N ALA A 298 7.99 26.48 20.28
CA ALA A 298 8.61 25.28 20.81
C ALA A 298 7.93 24.91 22.14
N GLY A 299 7.34 23.71 22.20
CA GLY A 299 6.98 23.01 23.43
C GLY A 299 7.67 21.64 23.39
N ALA A 300 8.57 21.39 24.34
CA ALA A 300 9.56 20.32 24.32
C ALA A 300 8.98 18.91 24.10
N LEU A 301 9.55 18.20 23.13
CA LEU A 301 9.42 16.75 22.99
C LEU A 301 10.23 16.07 24.11
N PRO A 302 9.65 15.17 24.92
CA PRO A 302 10.41 14.35 25.85
C PRO A 302 11.15 13.22 25.12
N GLY A 303 12.36 12.89 25.59
CA GLY A 303 13.43 12.20 24.88
C GLY A 303 13.27 10.70 24.63
N TRP A 304 12.22 10.27 23.94
CA TRP A 304 12.22 8.96 23.28
C TRP A 304 12.65 9.13 21.82
N ALA A 305 13.96 9.03 21.57
CA ALA A 305 14.48 9.01 20.22
C ALA A 305 14.19 7.66 19.57
N VAL A 306 13.40 7.67 18.49
CA VAL A 306 13.26 6.64 17.45
C VAL A 306 13.57 7.41 16.17
N ASP A 307 14.71 7.30 15.50
CA ASP A 307 15.59 6.16 15.23
C ASP A 307 17.01 6.65 14.85
N GLY A 308 18.02 5.79 15.01
CA GLY A 308 19.23 5.73 14.16
C GLY A 308 20.39 6.70 14.40
N GLY A 309 21.41 6.28 15.16
CA GLY A 309 22.74 6.92 15.11
C GLY A 309 23.63 6.82 16.36
N ASN A 310 24.08 5.60 16.67
CA ASN A 310 25.22 5.24 17.54
C ASN A 310 25.75 6.29 18.56
N LYS A 311 25.13 6.34 19.75
CA LYS A 311 25.80 6.52 21.04
C LYS A 311 25.05 5.77 22.15
N GLY A 312 25.48 4.55 22.47
CA GLY A 312 25.48 3.97 23.83
C GLY A 312 24.17 3.67 24.59
N GLY A 313 22.97 3.99 24.11
CA GLY A 313 21.70 3.63 24.76
C GLY A 313 20.62 3.29 23.74
N GLY A 314 19.95 2.16 23.88
CA GLY A 314 19.06 1.59 22.85
C GLY A 314 17.77 2.40 22.60
N CYS A 315 17.19 2.21 21.40
CA CYS A 315 15.89 2.76 21.01
C CYS A 315 14.75 1.79 21.38
N ALA A 316 13.70 2.26 22.06
CA ALA A 316 12.57 1.45 22.50
C ALA A 316 11.84 0.78 21.31
N THR A 317 11.71 -0.55 21.31
CA THR A 317 11.10 -1.33 20.22
C THR A 317 10.05 -2.30 20.76
N TRP A 318 8.93 -2.48 20.06
CA TRP A 318 7.96 -3.55 20.35
C TRP A 318 8.23 -4.75 19.44
N VAL A 319 8.45 -5.93 20.02
CA VAL A 319 8.79 -7.17 19.29
C VAL A 319 7.65 -8.16 19.40
N ASP A 320 7.12 -8.63 18.27
CA ASP A 320 6.08 -9.68 18.24
C ASP A 320 6.61 -10.99 18.83
N CYS A 321 5.85 -11.58 19.75
CA CYS A 321 6.20 -12.77 20.50
C CYS A 321 4.97 -13.64 20.72
N THR A 322 5.20 -14.94 20.93
CA THR A 322 4.12 -15.87 21.29
C THR A 322 4.60 -16.90 22.31
N HIS A 323 3.67 -17.54 23.00
CA HIS A 323 3.91 -18.75 23.79
C HIS A 323 5.08 -18.66 24.80
N GLY A 324 5.20 -17.53 25.50
CA GLY A 324 6.23 -17.33 26.54
C GLY A 324 7.61 -16.94 26.01
N VAL A 325 7.76 -16.76 24.70
CA VAL A 325 9.00 -16.23 24.13
C VAL A 325 9.23 -14.81 24.65
N VAL A 326 10.44 -14.59 25.15
CA VAL A 326 10.95 -13.27 25.55
C VAL A 326 12.23 -12.99 24.77
N PRO A 327 12.27 -11.91 23.98
CA PRO A 327 13.43 -11.55 23.17
C PRO A 327 14.55 -10.94 24.03
N PRO A 328 15.79 -10.88 23.53
CA PRO A 328 16.89 -10.18 24.20
C PRO A 328 16.54 -8.71 24.49
N ASN A 329 17.12 -8.17 25.55
CA ASN A 329 16.95 -6.77 25.98
C ASN A 329 15.49 -6.36 26.26
N ALA A 330 14.64 -7.31 26.66
CA ALA A 330 13.27 -7.03 27.07
C ALA A 330 13.23 -6.20 28.37
N VAL A 331 12.34 -5.22 28.42
CA VAL A 331 12.11 -4.37 29.58
C VAL A 331 11.39 -5.18 30.66
N THR A 332 11.99 -5.21 31.85
CA THR A 332 11.44 -5.90 33.02
C THR A 332 10.25 -5.14 33.60
N ALA A 333 9.14 -5.84 33.82
CA ALA A 333 7.89 -5.29 34.40
C ALA A 333 7.82 -5.40 35.93
N GLY A 334 8.56 -6.35 36.52
CA GLY A 334 8.48 -6.68 37.94
C GLY A 334 8.90 -8.13 38.19
N PHE A 335 8.66 -8.64 39.40
CA PHE A 335 8.97 -10.01 39.77
C PHE A 335 7.81 -10.60 40.58
N ASP A 336 7.34 -11.78 40.18
CA ASP A 336 6.26 -12.53 40.83
C ASP A 336 6.54 -14.04 40.76
N GLY A 337 7.47 -14.52 41.58
CA GLY A 337 8.00 -15.89 41.48
C GLY A 337 8.91 -16.13 40.27
N GLU A 338 8.73 -15.37 39.19
CA GLU A 338 9.61 -15.28 38.03
C GLU A 338 9.75 -13.82 37.53
N GLN A 339 10.70 -13.59 36.63
CA GLN A 339 10.90 -12.29 35.99
C GLN A 339 9.74 -12.00 35.02
N LEU A 340 9.04 -10.89 35.24
CA LEU A 340 7.98 -10.41 34.36
C LEU A 340 8.53 -9.39 33.36
N TYR A 341 7.90 -9.29 32.19
CA TYR A 341 8.30 -8.35 31.14
C TYR A 341 7.13 -7.47 30.72
N VAL A 342 7.44 -6.26 30.27
CA VAL A 342 6.44 -5.31 29.75
C VAL A 342 5.98 -5.82 28.40
N GLY A 343 4.68 -6.11 28.29
CA GLY A 343 4.07 -6.52 27.05
C GLY A 343 2.82 -5.73 26.72
N ARG A 344 2.28 -5.98 25.52
CA ARG A 344 0.95 -5.53 25.12
C ARG A 344 0.29 -6.55 24.20
N ALA A 345 -1.04 -6.60 24.19
CA ALA A 345 -1.77 -7.54 23.35
C ALA A 345 -3.10 -6.95 22.86
N ARG A 346 -3.62 -7.52 21.77
CA ARG A 346 -4.95 -7.18 21.24
C ARG A 346 -6.05 -7.84 22.07
N HIS A 347 -7.08 -7.10 22.46
CA HIS A 347 -8.28 -7.67 23.06
C HIS A 347 -9.49 -6.76 22.83
N ALA A 348 -10.57 -7.32 22.27
CA ALA A 348 -11.84 -6.60 22.04
C ALA A 348 -11.69 -5.25 21.34
N GLY A 349 -10.87 -5.18 20.28
CA GLY A 349 -10.60 -3.95 19.52
C GLY A 349 -9.42 -3.12 20.04
N ASP A 350 -9.08 -3.24 21.33
CA ASP A 350 -8.02 -2.47 21.97
C ASP A 350 -6.62 -3.08 21.77
N ILE A 351 -5.58 -2.25 21.85
CA ILE A 351 -4.20 -2.65 22.19
C ILE A 351 -3.96 -2.31 23.64
N ILE A 352 -3.69 -3.31 24.48
CA ILE A 352 -3.67 -3.14 25.92
C ILE A 352 -2.29 -3.50 26.50
N PRO A 353 -1.62 -2.60 27.23
CA PRO A 353 -0.42 -2.92 28.00
C PRO A 353 -0.68 -3.90 29.14
N GLY A 354 0.28 -4.78 29.41
CA GLY A 354 0.15 -5.86 30.38
C GLY A 354 1.48 -6.48 30.78
N LYS A 355 1.41 -7.62 31.48
CA LYS A 355 2.57 -8.37 31.94
C LYS A 355 2.75 -9.65 31.13
N VAL A 356 3.97 -9.91 30.66
CA VAL A 356 4.34 -11.21 30.09
C VAL A 356 4.85 -12.10 31.20
N VAL A 357 4.29 -13.31 31.29
CA VAL A 357 4.65 -14.35 32.24
C VAL A 357 5.19 -15.53 31.44
N PRO A 358 6.52 -15.67 31.29
CA PRO A 358 7.12 -16.67 30.41
C PRO A 358 6.67 -18.11 30.72
N SER A 359 6.65 -18.50 32.00
CA SER A 359 6.26 -19.87 32.38
C SER A 359 4.79 -20.19 32.08
N HIS A 360 3.91 -19.18 32.11
CA HIS A 360 2.49 -19.32 31.74
C HIS A 360 2.26 -19.20 30.23
N GLN A 361 3.30 -18.83 29.47
CA GLN A 361 3.28 -18.70 28.01
C GLN A 361 2.34 -17.62 27.46
N VAL A 362 2.00 -16.62 28.28
CA VAL A 362 1.01 -15.58 27.91
C VAL A 362 1.42 -14.18 28.37
N CYS A 363 0.88 -13.19 27.67
CA CYS A 363 0.72 -11.83 28.16
C CYS A 363 -0.67 -11.70 28.80
N TYR A 364 -0.71 -11.24 30.05
CA TYR A 364 -1.95 -10.91 30.73
C TYR A 364 -2.25 -9.42 30.58
N VAL A 365 -3.43 -9.08 30.07
CA VAL A 365 -3.89 -7.70 29.90
C VAL A 365 -5.17 -7.43 30.71
N PRO A 366 -5.29 -6.27 31.36
CA PRO A 366 -6.49 -5.90 32.12
C PRO A 366 -7.60 -5.38 31.20
N TRP A 367 -8.76 -6.03 31.19
CA TRP A 367 -9.92 -5.55 30.43
C TRP A 367 -11.25 -6.09 30.96
N GLY A 368 -12.25 -5.21 31.07
CA GLY A 368 -13.64 -5.58 31.39
C GLY A 368 -13.80 -6.21 32.78
N GLY A 369 -12.98 -5.85 33.75
CA GLY A 369 -12.98 -6.43 35.10
C GLY A 369 -12.17 -7.73 35.25
N VAL A 370 -11.57 -8.23 34.16
CA VAL A 370 -10.91 -9.55 34.10
C VAL A 370 -9.46 -9.43 33.64
N GLU A 371 -8.61 -10.33 34.16
CA GLU A 371 -7.25 -10.56 33.66
C GLU A 371 -7.31 -11.48 32.44
N GLN A 372 -7.03 -10.92 31.26
CA GLN A 372 -7.17 -11.62 29.98
C GLN A 372 -5.83 -12.22 29.55
N ALA A 373 -5.76 -13.54 29.46
CA ALA A 373 -4.60 -14.24 28.92
C ALA A 373 -4.54 -14.12 27.38
N LYS A 374 -3.35 -13.87 26.84
CA LYS A 374 -3.07 -13.76 25.40
C LYS A 374 -1.78 -14.49 25.05
N THR A 375 -1.88 -15.48 24.17
CA THR A 375 -0.73 -16.26 23.68
C THR A 375 0.05 -15.54 22.59
N GLU A 376 -0.56 -14.52 21.96
CA GLU A 376 0.05 -13.62 20.97
C GLU A 376 0.13 -12.21 21.55
N TYR A 377 1.33 -11.64 21.57
CA TYR A 377 1.60 -10.36 22.22
C TYR A 377 2.88 -9.72 21.66
N GLN A 378 3.14 -8.48 22.07
CA GLN A 378 4.40 -7.78 21.81
C GLN A 378 5.14 -7.54 23.13
N VAL A 379 6.47 -7.62 23.11
CA VAL A 379 7.36 -7.33 24.25
C VAL A 379 8.11 -6.02 23.98
N LEU A 380 8.19 -5.13 24.98
CA LEU A 380 8.99 -3.90 24.88
C LEU A 380 10.48 -4.22 25.10
N CYS A 381 11.34 -3.75 24.21
CA CYS A 381 12.77 -4.06 24.17
C CYS A 381 13.63 -2.84 23.92
N ASN A 382 14.94 -3.01 24.14
CA ASN A 382 15.99 -2.10 23.70
C ASN A 382 15.86 -0.67 24.26
N CYS A 383 15.26 -0.47 25.43
CA CYS A 383 15.28 0.82 26.12
C CYS A 383 15.54 0.67 27.63
N GLU A 384 16.01 1.76 28.23
CA GLU A 384 16.19 1.89 29.68
C GLU A 384 15.21 2.93 30.23
N PRO A 385 13.97 2.53 30.55
CA PRO A 385 12.96 3.46 31.03
C PRO A 385 13.18 3.87 32.49
N VAL A 386 12.61 5.02 32.86
CA VAL A 386 12.38 5.43 34.25
C VAL A 386 10.90 5.27 34.60
N TRP A 387 10.64 5.00 35.88
CA TRP A 387 9.29 4.92 36.41
C TRP A 387 9.04 6.16 37.25
N LEU A 388 8.07 6.97 36.83
CA LEU A 388 7.74 8.22 37.51
C LEU A 388 6.40 8.08 38.23
N PRO A 389 6.30 8.48 39.52
CA PRO A 389 5.05 8.40 40.26
C PRO A 389 3.99 9.32 39.63
N ALA A 390 2.75 8.84 39.59
CA ALA A 390 1.59 9.57 39.08
C ALA A 390 0.31 9.17 39.83
N THR A 391 -0.69 10.05 39.80
CA THR A 391 -1.99 9.80 40.43
C THR A 391 -3.15 10.32 39.59
N ASP A 392 -4.34 9.78 39.82
CA ASP A 392 -5.63 10.25 39.27
C ASP A 392 -5.62 10.48 37.74
N GLY A 393 -5.03 9.55 36.97
CA GLY A 393 -5.00 9.60 35.51
C GLY A 393 -3.89 10.45 34.92
N ARG A 394 -3.11 11.20 35.73
CA ARG A 394 -2.03 12.05 35.22
C ARG A 394 -0.98 11.24 34.47
N ILE A 395 -0.60 11.76 33.32
CA ILE A 395 0.47 11.22 32.46
C ILE A 395 1.69 12.14 32.56
N PRO A 396 2.80 11.69 33.17
CA PRO A 396 4.03 12.49 33.23
C PRO A 396 4.60 12.78 31.83
N PRO A 397 5.29 13.92 31.61
CA PRO A 397 6.04 14.16 30.39
C PRO A 397 7.03 13.03 30.13
N GLY A 398 7.06 12.52 28.91
CA GLY A 398 7.93 11.41 28.50
C GLY A 398 7.35 10.02 28.68
N ALA A 399 6.10 9.92 29.14
CA ALA A 399 5.38 8.66 29.13
C ALA A 399 5.30 8.06 27.73
N LEU A 400 5.57 6.75 27.63
CA LEU A 400 5.52 6.01 26.37
C LEU A 400 4.07 5.58 26.08
N PRO A 401 3.42 6.07 25.00
CA PRO A 401 2.15 5.52 24.54
C PRO A 401 2.35 4.07 24.10
N ALA A 402 1.58 3.15 24.67
CA ALA A 402 1.83 1.73 24.54
C ALA A 402 0.59 0.93 24.10
N GLY A 403 -0.58 1.55 24.10
CA GLY A 403 -1.82 0.96 23.65
C GLY A 403 -2.84 2.01 23.22
N GLU A 404 -3.99 1.55 22.79
CA GLU A 404 -5.08 2.39 22.28
C GLU A 404 -6.40 1.65 22.49
N THR A 405 -7.43 2.33 22.98
CA THR A 405 -8.79 1.78 23.02
C THR A 405 -9.45 1.82 21.65
N GLU A 406 -10.52 1.06 21.44
CA GLU A 406 -11.36 1.12 20.23
C GLU A 406 -11.85 2.56 19.94
N GLY A 407 -12.05 3.36 20.99
CA GLY A 407 -12.41 4.78 20.91
C GLY A 407 -11.25 5.75 20.67
N ILE A 408 -10.05 5.25 20.33
CA ILE A 408 -8.84 6.03 19.98
C ILE A 408 -8.21 6.74 21.20
N GLU A 409 -8.57 6.35 22.43
CA GLU A 409 -7.91 6.85 23.62
C GLU A 409 -6.55 6.17 23.79
N PRO A 410 -5.43 6.93 23.89
CA PRO A 410 -4.13 6.33 24.13
C PRO A 410 -4.05 5.72 25.53
N LEU A 411 -3.44 4.54 25.61
CA LEU A 411 -3.12 3.84 26.85
C LEU A 411 -1.62 3.89 27.11
N PHE A 412 -1.23 4.11 28.35
CA PHE A 412 0.17 4.17 28.77
C PHE A 412 0.53 2.97 29.64
N ILE A 413 1.82 2.66 29.76
CA ILE A 413 2.30 1.60 30.67
C ILE A 413 2.34 2.17 32.08
N GLY A 414 1.54 1.57 32.96
CA GLY A 414 1.59 1.85 34.39
C GLY A 414 1.99 0.62 35.18
N ARG A 415 2.55 0.81 36.37
CA ARG A 415 2.72 -0.27 37.34
C ARG A 415 2.23 0.15 38.73
N ALA A 416 1.72 -0.82 39.46
CA ALA A 416 1.31 -0.66 40.84
C ALA A 416 1.73 -1.88 41.66
N THR A 417 1.95 -1.67 42.97
CA THR A 417 2.23 -2.75 43.90
C THR A 417 0.92 -3.29 44.48
N HIS A 418 0.68 -4.60 44.36
CA HIS A 418 -0.44 -5.29 44.98
C HIS A 418 0.05 -6.55 45.67
N ASN A 419 -0.29 -6.73 46.96
CA ASN A 419 0.18 -7.85 47.80
C ASN A 419 1.71 -8.05 47.79
N GLY A 420 2.48 -6.96 47.71
CA GLY A 420 3.95 -7.00 47.67
C GLY A 420 4.55 -7.33 46.29
N VAL A 421 3.71 -7.55 45.28
CA VAL A 421 4.13 -7.80 43.89
C VAL A 421 3.98 -6.54 43.06
N MET A 422 5.02 -6.18 42.32
CA MET A 422 4.97 -5.09 41.34
C MET A 422 4.43 -5.62 40.01
N CYS A 423 3.33 -5.05 39.53
CA CYS A 423 2.63 -5.52 38.34
C CYS A 423 2.38 -4.39 37.35
N VAL A 424 2.60 -4.67 36.07
CA VAL A 424 2.36 -3.74 34.96
C VAL A 424 0.98 -3.95 34.34
N GLY A 425 0.36 -2.86 33.93
CA GLY A 425 -0.87 -2.84 33.14
C GLY A 425 -1.06 -1.51 32.41
N LYS A 426 -2.31 -1.09 32.25
CA LYS A 426 -2.68 0.10 31.45
C LYS A 426 -2.98 1.30 32.35
N VAL A 427 -2.49 2.48 32.01
CA VAL A 427 -3.04 3.74 32.52
C VAL A 427 -4.01 4.26 31.47
N GLN A 428 -5.23 4.56 31.92
CA GLN A 428 -6.28 5.12 31.09
C GLN A 428 -6.68 6.47 31.68
N GLU A 429 -6.33 7.55 30.99
CA GLU A 429 -6.42 8.91 31.50
C GLU A 429 -7.88 9.30 31.78
N THR A 430 -8.80 8.97 30.87
CA THR A 430 -10.23 9.29 31.04
C THR A 430 -10.88 8.57 32.21
N HIS A 431 -10.33 7.41 32.62
CA HIS A 431 -10.81 6.65 33.79
C HIS A 431 -10.11 7.08 35.09
N GLY A 432 -9.02 7.85 35.01
CA GLY A 432 -8.32 8.37 36.18
C GLY A 432 -7.52 7.32 36.97
N VAL A 433 -7.22 6.15 36.39
CA VAL A 433 -6.58 5.03 37.11
C VAL A 433 -5.59 4.24 36.26
N CYS A 434 -4.68 3.54 36.94
CA CYS A 434 -3.92 2.43 36.38
C CYS A 434 -4.63 1.12 36.70
N TYR A 435 -4.93 0.31 35.69
CA TYR A 435 -5.43 -1.04 35.86
C TYR A 435 -4.29 -2.04 35.76
N ILE A 436 -4.20 -2.96 36.73
CA ILE A 436 -3.27 -4.09 36.67
C ILE A 436 -4.05 -5.42 36.54
N PRO A 437 -3.53 -6.38 35.75
CA PRO A 437 -4.05 -7.74 35.73
C PRO A 437 -3.44 -8.55 36.88
N TYR A 438 -4.25 -9.06 37.81
CA TYR A 438 -3.77 -9.90 38.91
C TYR A 438 -4.83 -10.86 39.44
N GLY A 439 -4.47 -12.13 39.62
CA GLY A 439 -5.33 -13.14 40.25
C GLY A 439 -6.66 -13.38 39.51
N GLY A 440 -6.65 -13.29 38.18
CA GLY A 440 -7.84 -13.42 37.34
C GLY A 440 -8.68 -12.15 37.19
N LYS A 441 -8.27 -11.02 37.78
CA LYS A 441 -9.05 -9.78 37.81
C LYS A 441 -8.29 -8.58 37.23
N GLU A 442 -9.04 -7.63 36.70
CA GLU A 442 -8.56 -6.26 36.43
C GLU A 442 -8.78 -5.41 37.71
N LEU A 443 -7.70 -4.87 38.26
CA LEU A 443 -7.73 -4.12 39.52
C LEU A 443 -7.32 -2.65 39.28
N PRO A 444 -8.15 -1.65 39.66
CA PRO A 444 -7.84 -0.23 39.50
C PRO A 444 -7.01 0.33 40.66
N PHE A 445 -6.03 1.18 40.34
CA PHE A 445 -5.16 1.89 41.29
C PHE A 445 -5.11 3.38 40.94
N LYS A 446 -5.28 4.23 41.97
CA LYS A 446 -5.17 5.69 41.85
C LYS A 446 -3.75 6.22 42.05
N GLU A 447 -2.91 5.44 42.72
CA GLU A 447 -1.49 5.72 42.91
C GLU A 447 -0.69 4.65 42.17
N TYR A 448 0.16 5.08 41.25
CA TYR A 448 0.91 4.19 40.36
C TYR A 448 2.17 4.89 39.86
N GLU A 449 3.02 4.16 39.15
CA GLU A 449 4.13 4.73 38.40
C GLU A 449 3.89 4.55 36.91
N VAL A 450 4.30 5.53 36.10
CA VAL A 450 4.21 5.49 34.63
C VAL A 450 5.60 5.28 34.06
N LEU A 451 5.68 4.43 33.03
CA LEU A 451 6.92 4.19 32.29
C LEU A 451 7.21 5.37 31.36
N CYS A 452 8.33 6.05 31.60
CA CYS A 452 8.78 7.21 30.85
C CYS A 452 10.19 7.02 30.29
N ALA A 453 10.53 7.78 29.25
CA ALA A 453 11.92 7.94 28.81
C ALA A 453 12.76 8.63 29.91
N GLN A 454 14.06 8.28 30.00
CA GLN A 454 15.03 8.90 30.92
C GLN A 454 15.18 10.40 30.72
#